data_AF-A0A1A9EVX6-F1
#
_entry.id   AF-A0A1A9EVX6-F1
#
_cell.length_a   1.000
_cell.length_b   1.000
_cell.length_c   1.000
_cell.angle_alpha   90.00
_cell.angle_beta   90.00
_cell.angle_gamma   90.00
#
_symmetry.space_group_name_H-M   'P 1'
#
loop_
_entity.id
_entity.type
_entity.pdbx_description
1 polymer ?
#
loop_
_entity_poly.entity_id
_entity_poly.type
_entity_poly.pdbx_seq_one_letter_code
_entity_poly.pdbx_strand_id
1 'polypeptide(L)'
;MEQNSIWIIGAVALAVGGLIGYLLGRSGSDAGQRQTLNNQLDEAKAELATYKQDVTDHFEKTAALVNQLTNTYKDVHQHLASGAQTLCDDDAASLALNESMQAKLTAAPDAPIPVVTDVVPNAEAEKVPEPPRDYAAKSSNEKGTLSETFGLEDEDEEEELLTDPAHLAALKAKEKEKTKEKEPAKKDEKAQESPKAKTADAHD
;
A
#
# COMPACT_ATOMS: atom_id res chain seq x y z
N MET A 1 6.15 34.23 68.61
CA MET A 1 7.16 33.96 67.57
C MET A 1 6.56 33.27 66.35
N GLU A 2 5.63 32.33 66.51
CA GLU A 2 5.15 31.49 65.39
C GLU A 2 4.26 32.20 64.34
N GLN A 3 3.49 33.22 64.71
CA GLN A 3 2.65 33.96 63.75
C GLN A 3 3.45 34.69 62.65
N ASN A 4 4.59 35.29 63.00
CA ASN A 4 5.45 35.98 62.01
C ASN A 4 6.09 34.98 61.04
N SER A 5 6.44 33.78 61.51
CA SER A 5 7.05 32.73 60.67
C SER A 5 6.11 32.28 59.55
N ILE A 6 4.81 32.14 59.84
CA ILE A 6 3.80 31.72 58.86
C ILE A 6 3.62 32.76 57.75
N TRP A 7 3.58 34.05 58.09
CA TRP A 7 3.50 35.12 57.10
C TRP A 7 4.76 35.22 56.25
N ILE A 8 5.95 35.04 56.84
CA ILE A 8 7.23 35.05 56.13
C ILE A 8 7.32 33.88 55.15
N ILE A 9 6.94 32.66 55.58
CA ILE A 9 6.94 31.47 54.73
C ILE A 9 5.96 31.63 53.56
N GLY A 10 4.77 32.18 53.81
CA GLY A 10 3.80 32.48 52.75
C GLY A 10 4.32 33.50 51.73
N ALA A 11 4.95 34.57 52.20
CA ALA A 11 5.54 35.59 51.33
C ALA A 11 6.69 35.04 50.47
N VAL A 12 7.56 34.21 51.06
CA VAL A 12 8.67 33.56 50.33
C VAL A 12 8.13 32.55 49.33
N ALA A 13 7.14 31.73 49.69
CA ALA A 13 6.53 30.76 48.79
C ALA A 13 5.85 31.44 47.59
N LEU A 14 5.15 32.57 47.81
CA LEU A 14 4.53 33.35 46.73
C LEU A 14 5.61 33.99 45.84
N ALA A 15 6.67 34.53 46.42
CA ALA A 15 7.78 35.10 45.65
C ALA A 15 8.45 34.04 44.78
N VAL A 16 8.76 32.87 45.33
CA VAL A 16 9.40 31.76 44.60
C VAL A 16 8.45 31.19 43.55
N GLY A 17 7.19 30.92 43.91
CA GLY A 17 6.18 30.43 42.97
C GLY A 17 5.88 31.41 41.85
N GLY A 18 5.83 32.71 42.15
CA GLY A 18 5.67 33.79 41.17
C GLY A 18 6.88 33.90 40.24
N LEU A 19 8.09 33.76 40.76
CA LEU A 19 9.31 33.80 39.95
C LEU A 19 9.37 32.60 38.98
N ILE A 20 9.10 31.40 39.49
CA ILE A 20 9.06 30.17 38.68
C ILE A 20 7.93 30.27 37.65
N GLY A 21 6.73 30.66 38.08
CA GLY A 21 5.57 30.84 37.21
C GLY A 21 5.80 31.87 36.11
N TYR A 22 6.48 32.98 36.42
CA TYR A 22 6.85 33.99 35.43
C TYR A 22 7.90 33.48 34.43
N LEU A 23 8.91 32.75 34.90
CA LEU A 23 9.94 32.18 34.02
C LEU A 23 9.35 31.14 33.06
N LEU A 24 8.49 30.23 33.55
CA LEU A 24 7.81 29.24 32.70
C LEU A 24 6.78 29.90 31.77
N GLY A 25 5.98 30.84 32.29
CA GLY A 25 4.96 31.53 31.51
C GLY A 25 5.54 32.41 30.39
N ARG A 26 6.70 33.04 30.63
CA ARG A 26 7.41 33.82 29.62
C ARG A 26 8.09 32.96 28.56
N SER A 27 8.50 31.73 28.89
CA SER A 27 9.03 30.79 27.91
C SER A 27 7.94 30.23 26.97
N GLY A 28 6.65 30.31 27.34
CA GLY A 28 5.54 29.79 26.54
C GLY A 28 4.99 30.75 25.48
N SER A 29 5.55 31.96 25.33
CA SER A 29 5.09 32.96 24.34
C SER A 29 5.62 32.70 22.93
N ASP A 30 5.78 31.43 22.56
CA ASP A 30 6.34 30.98 21.28
C ASP A 30 5.31 31.11 20.14
N ALA A 31 4.88 32.34 19.90
CA ALA A 31 3.96 32.68 18.81
C ALA A 31 4.55 32.28 17.44
N GLY A 32 5.88 32.28 17.31
CA GLY A 32 6.59 31.79 16.13
C GLY A 32 6.38 30.29 15.91
N GLN A 33 6.62 29.46 16.93
CA GLN A 33 6.40 28.02 16.84
C GLN A 33 4.92 27.67 16.61
N ARG A 34 3.99 28.38 17.25
CA ARG A 34 2.56 28.17 16.97
C ARG A 34 2.21 28.50 15.52
N GLN A 35 2.80 29.54 14.94
CA GLN A 35 2.57 29.88 13.54
C GLN A 35 3.15 28.82 12.60
N THR A 36 4.36 28.32 12.86
CA THR A 36 4.96 27.26 12.02
C THR A 36 4.20 25.95 12.11
N LEU A 37 3.65 25.59 13.28
CA LEU A 37 2.77 24.42 13.42
C LEU A 37 1.46 24.59 12.66
N ASN A 38 0.83 25.78 12.72
CA ASN A 38 -0.38 26.04 11.95
C ASN A 38 -0.11 25.98 10.44
N ASN A 39 0.99 26.58 9.97
CA ASN A 39 1.38 26.52 8.57
C ASN A 39 1.60 25.08 8.09
N GLN A 40 2.29 24.24 8.88
CA GLN A 40 2.46 22.81 8.55
C GLN A 40 1.13 22.06 8.48
N LEU A 41 0.19 22.39 9.38
CA LEU A 41 -1.14 21.80 9.36
C LEU A 41 -1.93 22.19 8.11
N ASP A 42 -1.80 23.45 7.69
CA ASP A 42 -2.49 23.95 6.50
C ASP A 42 -1.86 23.42 5.20
N GLU A 43 -0.53 23.30 5.15
CA GLU A 43 0.20 22.62 4.07
C GLU A 43 -0.28 21.18 3.91
N ALA A 44 -0.26 20.38 4.99
CA ALA A 44 -0.71 18.98 4.95
C ALA A 44 -2.17 18.83 4.52
N LYS A 45 -3.06 19.75 4.93
CA LYS A 45 -4.45 19.77 4.47
C LYS A 45 -4.55 20.10 2.98
N ALA A 46 -3.74 21.03 2.49
CA ALA A 46 -3.72 21.41 1.07
C ALA A 46 -3.21 20.25 0.20
N GLU A 47 -2.16 19.54 0.64
CA GLU A 47 -1.67 18.32 -0.02
C GLU A 47 -2.77 17.24 -0.08
N LEU A 48 -3.47 17.00 1.03
CA LEU A 48 -4.56 16.02 1.09
C LEU A 48 -5.73 16.42 0.18
N ALA A 49 -6.08 17.71 0.14
CA ALA A 49 -7.11 18.21 -0.77
C ALA A 49 -6.72 18.01 -2.24
N THR A 50 -5.45 18.31 -2.58
CA THR A 50 -4.89 18.10 -3.93
C THR A 50 -4.93 16.62 -4.31
N TYR A 51 -4.46 15.74 -3.43
CA TYR A 51 -4.52 14.29 -3.66
C TYR A 51 -5.95 13.78 -3.89
N LYS A 52 -6.91 14.25 -3.10
CA LYS A 52 -8.34 13.90 -3.30
C LYS A 52 -8.86 14.35 -4.65
N GLN A 53 -8.44 15.52 -5.11
CA GLN A 53 -8.79 16.02 -6.44
C GLN A 53 -8.17 15.15 -7.53
N ASP A 54 -6.87 14.86 -7.44
CA ASP A 54 -6.16 14.01 -8.41
C ASP A 54 -6.78 12.62 -8.54
N VAL A 55 -7.18 12.02 -7.41
CA VAL A 55 -7.88 10.73 -7.38
C VAL A 55 -9.24 10.83 -8.07
N THR A 56 -9.99 11.90 -7.80
CA THR A 56 -11.29 12.14 -8.43
C THR A 56 -11.14 12.27 -9.94
N ASP A 57 -10.18 13.08 -10.39
CA ASP A 57 -9.86 13.27 -11.81
C ASP A 57 -9.41 11.96 -12.48
N HIS A 58 -8.65 11.12 -11.77
CA HIS A 58 -8.22 9.81 -12.27
C HIS A 58 -9.40 8.87 -12.46
N PHE A 59 -10.34 8.82 -11.51
CA PHE A 59 -11.54 8.00 -11.63
C PHE A 59 -12.51 8.51 -12.70
N GLU A 60 -12.63 9.83 -12.88
CA GLU A 60 -13.43 10.40 -13.97
C GLU A 60 -12.85 10.01 -15.34
N LYS A 61 -11.53 10.18 -15.52
CA LYS A 61 -10.84 9.74 -16.75
C LYS A 61 -11.00 8.24 -16.96
N THR A 62 -10.81 7.43 -15.92
CA THR A 62 -10.93 5.97 -16.02
C THR A 62 -12.35 5.55 -16.39
N ALA A 63 -13.38 6.17 -15.81
CA ALA A 63 -14.77 5.91 -16.16
C ALA A 63 -15.05 6.23 -17.64
N ALA A 64 -14.51 7.34 -18.14
CA ALA A 64 -14.62 7.70 -19.56
C ALA A 64 -13.94 6.66 -20.47
N LEU A 65 -12.73 6.21 -20.12
CA LEU A 65 -12.00 5.18 -20.87
C LEU A 65 -12.72 3.83 -20.86
N VAL A 66 -13.25 3.39 -19.71
CA VAL A 66 -14.00 2.14 -19.59
C VAL A 66 -15.29 2.18 -20.40
N ASN A 67 -15.99 3.32 -20.43
CA ASN A 67 -17.15 3.50 -21.28
C ASN A 67 -16.77 3.41 -22.77
N GLN A 68 -15.69 4.09 -23.17
CA GLN A 68 -15.17 3.99 -24.55
C GLN A 68 -14.85 2.54 -24.91
N LEU A 69 -14.16 1.81 -24.04
CA LEU A 69 -13.86 0.39 -24.23
C LEU A 69 -15.13 -0.44 -24.40
N THR A 70 -16.15 -0.19 -23.57
CA THR A 70 -17.45 -0.88 -23.65
C THR A 70 -18.12 -0.64 -25.00
N ASN A 71 -18.07 0.59 -25.51
CA ASN A 71 -18.62 0.93 -26.82
C ASN A 71 -17.83 0.25 -27.94
N THR A 72 -16.49 0.31 -27.90
CA THR A 72 -15.64 -0.41 -28.87
C THR A 72 -15.90 -1.92 -28.86
N TYR A 73 -16.11 -2.52 -27.69
CA TYR A 73 -16.45 -3.94 -27.56
C TYR A 73 -17.81 -4.26 -28.21
N LYS A 74 -18.82 -3.41 -28.00
CA LYS A 74 -20.13 -3.54 -28.67
C LYS A 74 -20.00 -3.43 -30.19
N ASP A 75 -19.23 -2.46 -30.67
CA ASP A 75 -19.02 -2.25 -32.11
C ASP A 75 -18.35 -3.46 -32.76
N VAL A 76 -17.34 -4.04 -32.11
CA VAL A 76 -16.70 -5.29 -32.55
C VAL A 76 -17.72 -6.42 -32.60
N HIS A 77 -18.55 -6.58 -31.56
CA HIS A 77 -19.60 -7.61 -31.53
C HIS A 77 -20.62 -7.42 -32.66
N GLN A 78 -21.07 -6.18 -32.90
CA GLN A 78 -22.01 -5.87 -33.97
C GLN A 78 -21.38 -6.14 -35.34
N HIS A 79 -20.10 -5.81 -35.52
CA HIS A 79 -19.38 -6.08 -36.76
C HIS A 79 -19.21 -7.58 -37.00
N LEU A 80 -18.92 -8.37 -35.96
CA LEU A 80 -18.86 -9.83 -36.05
C LEU A 80 -20.23 -10.44 -36.38
N ALA A 81 -21.30 -9.97 -35.76
CA ALA A 81 -22.66 -10.44 -36.07
C ALA A 81 -23.06 -10.13 -37.51
N SER A 82 -22.83 -8.89 -37.96
CA SER A 82 -23.09 -8.48 -39.35
C SER A 82 -22.19 -9.22 -40.35
N GLY A 83 -20.94 -9.47 -40.00
CA GLY A 83 -20.01 -10.27 -40.80
C GLY A 83 -20.50 -11.71 -40.92
N ALA A 84 -20.84 -12.36 -39.81
CA ALA A 84 -21.41 -13.69 -39.82
C ALA A 84 -22.68 -13.77 -40.68
N GLN A 85 -23.59 -12.81 -40.58
CA GLN A 85 -24.79 -12.76 -41.42
C GLN A 85 -24.46 -12.65 -42.92
N THR A 86 -23.50 -11.80 -43.28
CA THR A 86 -23.10 -11.58 -44.69
C THR A 86 -22.32 -12.77 -45.27
N LEU A 87 -21.50 -13.42 -44.45
CA LEU A 87 -20.65 -14.54 -44.87
C LEU A 87 -21.38 -15.90 -44.78
N CYS A 88 -22.40 -16.02 -43.95
CA CYS A 88 -23.21 -17.23 -43.76
C CYS A 88 -24.60 -17.11 -44.40
N ASP A 89 -24.71 -16.37 -45.50
CA ASP A 89 -25.93 -16.12 -46.31
C ASP A 89 -26.50 -17.40 -47.00
N ASP A 90 -26.29 -18.56 -46.38
CA ASP A 90 -26.98 -19.81 -46.68
C ASP A 90 -28.24 -19.82 -45.81
N ASP A 91 -29.38 -19.44 -46.40
CA ASP A 91 -30.69 -19.31 -45.75
C ASP A 91 -31.10 -20.55 -44.92
N ALA A 92 -30.59 -21.73 -45.27
CA ALA A 92 -30.81 -22.95 -44.51
C ALA A 92 -30.04 -23.01 -43.18
N ALA A 93 -28.83 -22.45 -43.14
CA ALA A 93 -27.97 -22.43 -41.95
C ALA A 93 -28.45 -21.38 -40.93
N SER A 94 -28.92 -20.22 -41.41
CA SER A 94 -29.47 -19.16 -40.56
C SER A 94 -30.78 -19.58 -39.87
N LEU A 95 -31.66 -20.30 -40.59
CA LEU A 95 -32.92 -20.83 -40.04
C LEU A 95 -32.67 -21.89 -38.96
N ALA A 96 -31.77 -22.85 -39.21
CA ALA A 96 -31.43 -23.91 -38.25
C ALA A 96 -30.76 -23.38 -36.99
N LEU A 97 -29.91 -22.36 -37.10
CA LEU A 97 -29.27 -21.72 -35.95
C LEU A 97 -30.29 -20.97 -35.09
N ASN A 98 -31.23 -20.24 -35.71
CA ASN A 98 -32.27 -19.50 -35.01
C ASN A 98 -33.20 -20.43 -34.19
N GLU A 99 -33.60 -21.56 -34.76
CA GLU A 99 -34.41 -22.58 -34.06
C GLU A 99 -33.67 -23.13 -32.82
N SER A 100 -32.37 -23.40 -32.94
CA SER A 100 -31.53 -23.89 -31.84
C SER A 100 -31.36 -22.87 -30.71
N MET A 101 -31.25 -21.57 -31.03
CA MET A 101 -31.13 -20.51 -30.02
C MET A 101 -32.46 -20.28 -29.29
N GLN A 102 -33.58 -20.34 -30.01
CA GLN A 102 -34.91 -20.15 -29.43
C GLN A 102 -35.30 -21.31 -28.49
N ALA A 103 -34.90 -22.55 -28.81
CA ALA A 103 -35.04 -23.71 -27.92
C ALA A 103 -34.23 -23.58 -26.63
N LYS A 104 -33.05 -22.93 -26.68
CA LYS A 104 -32.20 -22.75 -25.50
C LYS A 104 -32.66 -21.60 -24.60
N LEU A 105 -33.25 -20.55 -25.17
CA LEU A 105 -33.75 -19.39 -24.41
C LEU A 105 -35.07 -19.69 -23.67
N THR A 106 -35.87 -20.63 -24.18
CA THR A 106 -37.10 -21.09 -23.54
C THR A 106 -36.88 -22.15 -22.46
N ALA A 107 -35.65 -22.69 -22.34
CA ALA A 107 -35.32 -23.76 -21.40
C ALA A 107 -35.08 -23.31 -19.95
N ALA A 108 -34.99 -22.01 -19.65
CA ALA A 108 -34.84 -21.53 -18.27
C ALA A 108 -35.32 -20.07 -18.07
N PRO A 109 -36.63 -19.83 -17.87
CA PRO A 109 -37.13 -18.49 -17.58
C PRO A 109 -37.10 -18.11 -16.09
N ASP A 110 -36.74 -19.01 -15.16
CA ASP A 110 -37.08 -18.83 -13.73
C ASP A 110 -35.95 -19.17 -12.74
N ALA A 111 -34.69 -19.06 -13.15
CA ALA A 111 -33.58 -19.10 -12.19
C ALA A 111 -33.31 -17.67 -11.67
N PRO A 112 -33.61 -17.35 -10.40
CA PRO A 112 -33.25 -16.04 -9.84
C PRO A 112 -31.73 -15.89 -9.89
N ILE A 113 -31.27 -14.82 -10.53
CA ILE A 113 -29.85 -14.43 -10.54
C ILE A 113 -29.55 -13.91 -9.13
N PRO A 114 -28.71 -14.58 -8.32
CA PRO A 114 -28.41 -14.10 -6.98
C PRO A 114 -27.63 -12.78 -7.10
N VAL A 115 -28.21 -11.70 -6.59
CA VAL A 115 -27.56 -10.39 -6.49
C VAL A 115 -26.81 -10.37 -5.15
N VAL A 116 -25.56 -9.87 -5.17
CA VAL A 116 -24.61 -9.87 -4.03
C VAL A 116 -25.15 -9.19 -2.75
N THR A 117 -26.27 -8.47 -2.84
CA THR A 117 -26.86 -7.69 -1.74
C THR A 117 -27.91 -8.43 -0.91
N ASP A 118 -28.32 -9.63 -1.29
CA ASP A 118 -29.27 -10.38 -0.47
C ASP A 118 -28.55 -10.95 0.75
N VAL A 119 -28.97 -10.50 1.93
CA VAL A 119 -28.51 -11.05 3.21
C VAL A 119 -29.11 -12.44 3.34
N VAL A 120 -28.40 -13.42 2.77
CA VAL A 120 -28.75 -14.83 2.87
C VAL A 120 -28.75 -15.23 4.35
N PRO A 121 -29.84 -15.82 4.87
CA PRO A 121 -29.84 -16.39 6.21
C PRO A 121 -28.66 -17.35 6.36
N ASN A 122 -27.93 -17.27 7.48
CA ASN A 122 -26.66 -17.97 7.77
C ASN A 122 -26.65 -19.48 7.47
N ALA A 123 -27.81 -20.12 7.30
CA ALA A 123 -27.94 -21.52 6.92
C ALA A 123 -27.56 -21.83 5.46
N GLU A 124 -27.50 -20.83 4.56
CA GLU A 124 -27.16 -21.03 3.13
C GLU A 124 -25.86 -20.33 2.71
N ALA A 125 -25.11 -19.78 3.68
CA ALA A 125 -23.85 -19.07 3.46
C ALA A 125 -22.73 -19.95 2.86
N GLU A 126 -22.80 -21.27 3.00
CA GLU A 126 -21.81 -22.21 2.44
C GLU A 126 -21.78 -22.26 0.90
N LYS A 127 -22.78 -21.69 0.21
CA LYS A 127 -22.86 -21.68 -1.26
C LYS A 127 -22.44 -20.37 -1.93
N VAL A 128 -22.17 -19.32 -1.15
CA VAL A 128 -21.69 -18.05 -1.68
C VAL A 128 -20.16 -18.07 -1.66
N PRO A 129 -19.46 -17.74 -2.77
CA PRO A 129 -18.02 -17.62 -2.73
C PRO A 129 -17.64 -16.54 -1.72
N GLU A 130 -17.03 -16.94 -0.60
CA GLU A 130 -16.54 -15.98 0.39
C GLU A 130 -15.56 -15.02 -0.29
N PRO A 131 -15.70 -13.70 -0.07
CA PRO A 131 -14.72 -12.75 -0.58
C PRO A 131 -13.33 -13.10 -0.03
N PRO A 132 -12.27 -12.92 -0.82
CA PRO A 132 -10.92 -13.24 -0.38
C PRO A 132 -10.61 -12.50 0.94
N ARG A 133 -10.21 -13.27 1.95
CA ARG A 133 -9.96 -12.79 3.34
C ARG A 133 -8.72 -11.90 3.44
N ASP A 134 -8.02 -11.68 2.33
CA ASP A 134 -6.80 -10.88 2.21
C ASP A 134 -7.00 -9.37 2.44
N TYR A 135 -8.24 -8.87 2.42
CA TYR A 135 -8.57 -7.46 2.66
C TYR A 135 -8.89 -7.12 4.12
N ALA A 136 -8.94 -8.10 5.03
CA ALA A 136 -9.26 -7.84 6.43
C ALA A 136 -8.11 -7.11 7.12
N ALA A 137 -8.42 -5.99 7.80
CA ALA A 137 -7.47 -5.27 8.62
C ALA A 137 -6.90 -6.21 9.69
N LYS A 138 -5.61 -6.54 9.57
CA LYS A 138 -4.90 -7.35 10.57
C LYS A 138 -4.73 -6.54 11.86
N SER A 139 -4.56 -7.24 12.97
CA SER A 139 -4.31 -6.58 14.26
C SER A 139 -3.04 -5.73 14.20
N SER A 140 -2.91 -4.71 15.06
CA SER A 140 -1.77 -3.78 15.06
C SER A 140 -0.40 -4.44 15.27
N ASN A 141 -0.37 -5.71 15.69
CA ASN A 141 0.83 -6.50 15.92
C ASN A 141 1.11 -7.51 14.79
N GLU A 142 0.33 -7.50 13.70
CA GLU A 142 0.44 -8.48 12.62
C GLU A 142 0.71 -7.78 11.28
N LYS A 143 1.88 -8.10 10.70
CA LYS A 143 2.37 -7.49 9.46
C LYS A 143 1.43 -7.83 8.29
N GLY A 144 0.92 -6.78 7.63
CA GLY A 144 -0.01 -6.87 6.51
C GLY A 144 0.58 -7.60 5.30
N THR A 145 -0.26 -8.30 4.53
CA THR A 145 0.11 -8.90 3.22
C THR A 145 0.50 -7.84 2.18
N LEU A 146 0.13 -6.58 2.43
CA LEU A 146 0.51 -5.41 1.65
C LEU A 146 1.56 -4.54 2.35
N SER A 147 2.19 -5.03 3.43
CA SER A 147 3.32 -4.30 4.02
C SER A 147 4.53 -4.40 3.08
N GLU A 148 5.33 -3.34 3.02
CA GLU A 148 6.54 -3.25 2.18
C GLU A 148 7.62 -4.27 2.55
N THR A 149 7.39 -5.01 3.63
CA THR A 149 8.28 -5.97 4.26
C THR A 149 7.68 -7.38 4.33
N PHE A 150 6.59 -7.62 3.60
CA PHE A 150 6.01 -8.95 3.47
C PHE A 150 6.90 -9.83 2.59
N GLY A 151 7.40 -10.94 3.15
CA GLY A 151 8.29 -11.86 2.44
C GLY A 151 9.76 -11.44 2.43
N LEU A 152 10.14 -10.43 3.23
CA LEU A 152 11.53 -10.18 3.58
C LEU A 152 11.75 -10.79 4.97
N GLU A 153 12.68 -11.75 5.09
CA GLU A 153 13.13 -12.25 6.38
C GLU A 153 13.86 -11.12 7.10
N ASP A 154 13.23 -10.58 8.14
CA ASP A 154 13.88 -9.62 9.03
C ASP A 154 15.00 -10.38 9.76
N GLU A 155 16.27 -10.22 9.35
CA GLU A 155 17.44 -10.69 10.11
C GLU A 155 17.65 -9.89 11.42
N ASP A 156 16.65 -9.10 11.83
CA ASP A 156 16.70 -8.16 12.93
C ASP A 156 16.19 -8.74 14.27
N GLU A 157 15.76 -10.01 14.33
CA GLU A 157 15.55 -10.69 15.61
C GLU A 157 16.87 -11.03 16.34
N GLU A 158 18.03 -10.87 15.69
CA GLU A 158 19.34 -11.03 16.33
C GLU A 158 19.83 -9.76 17.05
N GLU A 159 19.22 -8.58 16.85
CA GLU A 159 19.70 -7.34 17.48
C GLU A 159 19.29 -7.16 18.96
N GLU A 160 18.28 -7.88 19.48
CA GLU A 160 18.01 -7.88 20.93
C GLU A 160 19.00 -8.75 21.74
N LEU A 161 19.68 -9.72 21.11
CA LEU A 161 20.63 -10.61 21.77
C LEU A 161 22.06 -10.05 21.83
N LEU A 162 22.35 -8.93 21.15
CA LEU A 162 23.68 -8.33 21.08
C LEU A 162 24.01 -7.38 22.23
N THR A 163 23.11 -7.18 23.19
CA THR A 163 23.34 -6.31 24.35
C THR A 163 24.06 -7.00 25.52
N ASP A 164 24.25 -8.33 25.47
CA ASP A 164 25.00 -9.05 26.51
C ASP A 164 26.52 -9.06 26.23
N PRO A 165 27.34 -8.34 27.04
CA PRO A 165 28.79 -8.28 26.87
C PRO A 165 29.49 -9.64 27.02
N ALA A 166 28.82 -10.67 27.55
CA ALA A 166 29.38 -12.02 27.66
C ALA A 166 29.55 -12.72 26.30
N HIS A 167 28.69 -12.44 25.32
CA HIS A 167 28.72 -13.09 24.01
C HIS A 167 29.83 -12.54 23.10
N LEU A 168 30.16 -11.25 23.25
CA LEU A 168 31.24 -10.59 22.50
C LEU A 168 32.64 -11.16 22.84
N ALA A 169 32.83 -11.63 24.08
CA ALA A 169 34.07 -12.25 24.54
C ALA A 169 34.26 -13.68 23.97
N ALA A 170 33.16 -14.43 23.81
CA ALA A 170 33.18 -15.77 23.25
C ALA A 170 33.49 -15.79 21.74
N LEU A 171 33.01 -14.79 21.00
CA LEU A 171 33.28 -14.65 19.56
C LEU A 171 34.74 -14.28 19.27
N LYS A 172 35.34 -13.38 20.08
CA LYS A 172 36.77 -13.03 19.96
C LYS A 172 37.72 -14.18 20.27
N ALA A 173 37.31 -15.14 21.11
CA ALA A 173 38.10 -16.34 21.39
C ALA A 173 38.06 -17.32 20.21
N LYS A 174 36.90 -17.48 19.56
CA LYS A 174 36.75 -18.32 18.35
C LYS A 174 37.46 -17.76 17.12
N GLU A 175 37.56 -16.45 16.98
CA GLU A 175 38.21 -15.82 15.82
C GLU A 175 39.74 -16.03 15.82
N LYS A 176 40.38 -16.06 17.00
CA LYS A 176 41.83 -16.29 17.16
C LYS A 176 42.27 -17.73 16.84
N GLU A 177 41.38 -18.69 16.95
CA GLU A 177 41.68 -20.10 16.63
C GLU A 177 41.59 -20.35 15.11
N LYS A 178 40.71 -19.63 14.41
CA LYS A 178 40.46 -19.81 12.97
C LYS A 178 41.51 -19.17 12.05
N THR A 179 42.28 -18.19 12.53
CA THR A 179 43.27 -17.45 11.72
C THR A 179 44.61 -18.15 11.53
N LYS A 180 44.84 -19.32 12.15
CA LYS A 180 46.16 -19.96 12.13
C LYS A 180 46.41 -20.96 11.00
N GLU A 181 45.40 -21.34 10.20
CA GLU A 181 45.56 -22.54 9.37
C GLU A 181 45.64 -22.36 7.85
N LYS A 182 45.13 -21.32 7.17
CA LYS A 182 45.11 -21.38 5.68
C LYS A 182 45.34 -20.06 4.93
N GLU A 183 46.59 -19.85 4.54
CA GLU A 183 47.04 -19.22 3.29
C GLU A 183 48.25 -20.04 2.78
N PRO A 184 48.68 -20.06 1.49
CA PRO A 184 48.07 -19.61 0.23
C PRO A 184 48.12 -20.68 -0.90
N ALA A 185 47.37 -20.50 -2.01
CA ALA A 185 47.74 -21.02 -3.33
C ALA A 185 47.02 -20.32 -4.51
N LYS A 186 47.81 -19.55 -5.28
CA LYS A 186 47.70 -19.13 -6.72
C LYS A 186 46.89 -20.10 -7.63
N LYS A 187 46.23 -19.73 -8.76
CA LYS A 187 46.62 -18.85 -9.89
C LYS A 187 45.50 -18.79 -10.98
N ASP A 188 45.51 -17.72 -11.79
CA ASP A 188 45.21 -17.58 -13.25
C ASP A 188 43.77 -17.56 -13.86
N GLU A 189 43.56 -16.55 -14.74
CA GLU A 189 42.83 -16.56 -16.05
C GLU A 189 41.28 -16.36 -16.05
N LYS A 190 40.55 -15.53 -16.84
CA LYS A 190 40.81 -14.61 -17.99
C LYS A 190 39.50 -13.92 -18.46
N ALA A 191 39.67 -12.65 -18.87
CA ALA A 191 39.07 -11.87 -19.98
C ALA A 191 37.56 -11.77 -20.29
N GLN A 192 37.31 -10.70 -21.07
CA GLN A 192 36.22 -10.45 -22.04
C GLN A 192 34.89 -9.92 -21.44
N GLU A 193 34.20 -8.92 -21.98
CA GLU A 193 34.30 -8.13 -23.22
C GLU A 193 33.24 -7.01 -23.13
N SER A 194 33.58 -5.78 -23.54
CA SER A 194 32.64 -4.68 -23.88
C SER A 194 32.15 -4.88 -25.35
N PRO A 195 31.25 -4.08 -25.99
CA PRO A 195 30.77 -2.74 -25.65
C PRO A 195 29.30 -2.40 -26.04
N LYS A 196 28.92 -1.16 -25.69
CA LYS A 196 27.65 -0.49 -25.98
C LYS A 196 27.76 0.28 -27.31
N ALA A 197 26.88 0.01 -28.28
CA ALA A 197 26.82 0.76 -29.54
C ALA A 197 26.00 2.05 -29.39
N LYS A 198 26.52 3.18 -29.87
CA LYS A 198 25.79 4.44 -30.07
C LYS A 198 26.04 4.91 -31.51
N THR A 199 24.97 4.95 -32.27
CA THR A 199 24.86 5.40 -33.66
C THR A 199 24.84 6.93 -33.76
N ALA A 200 25.62 7.50 -34.67
CA ALA A 200 25.40 8.83 -35.26
C ALA A 200 26.13 8.93 -36.61
N ASP A 201 25.65 9.88 -37.42
CA ASP A 201 26.05 10.31 -38.78
C ASP A 201 25.41 9.56 -39.96
N ALA A 202 24.46 10.18 -40.67
CA ALA A 202 24.57 11.33 -41.60
C ALA A 202 25.06 10.87 -42.97
N HIS A 203 24.16 10.91 -43.95
CA HIS A 203 24.38 10.48 -45.33
C HIS A 203 24.44 11.72 -46.22
N ASP A 204 25.57 11.91 -46.89
CA ASP A 204 25.67 12.42 -48.26
C ASP A 204 25.70 11.21 -49.20
#